data_AF-A0A918Y884-F1
#
_entry.id   AF-A0A918Y884-F1
#
_cell.length_a   1.000
_cell.length_b   1.000
_cell.length_c   1.000
_cell.angle_alpha   90.00
_cell.angle_beta   90.00
_cell.angle_gamma   90.00
#
_symmetry.space_group_name_H-M   'P 1'
#
loop_
_entity.id
_entity.type
_entity.pdbx_description
1 polymer ?
#
loop_
_entity_poly.entity_id
_entity_poly.type
_entity_poly.pdbx_seq_one_letter_code
_entity_poly.pdbx_strand_id
1 'polypeptide(L)' 'MFVICLDGIAPDEVPDRVLAAIRSRLAGDPEEERQVAAEELRRLARGRLVRAIRGRHAGAANPSVPL' A
#
# COMPACT_ATOMS: atom_id res chain seq x y z
N MET A 1 -4.68 7.66 -14.45
CA MET A 1 -4.72 6.32 -13.81
C MET A 1 -5.00 6.51 -12.34
N PHE A 2 -5.77 5.63 -11.71
CA PHE A 2 -6.10 5.76 -10.28
C PHE A 2 -5.34 4.73 -9.44
N VAL A 3 -4.68 5.19 -8.38
CA VAL A 3 -4.01 4.36 -7.37
C VAL A 3 -4.28 4.97 -6.00
N ILE A 4 -4.49 4.11 -5.01
CA ILE A 4 -4.63 4.47 -3.59
C ILE A 4 -3.93 3.42 -2.73
N CYS A 5 -3.16 3.86 -1.74
CA CYS A 5 -2.64 3.02 -0.69
C CYS A 5 -3.69 2.85 0.42
N LEU A 6 -3.98 1.61 0.77
CA LEU A 6 -4.93 1.24 1.83
C LEU A 6 -4.21 0.63 3.05
N ASP A 7 -2.88 0.75 3.12
CA ASP A 7 -2.12 0.24 4.25
C ASP A 7 -2.58 0.91 5.55
N GLY A 8 -2.95 0.09 6.54
CA GLY A 8 -3.40 0.56 7.85
C GLY A 8 -4.88 0.94 7.94
N ILE A 9 -5.65 0.78 6.85
CA ILE A 9 -7.11 0.97 6.86
C ILE A 9 -7.78 -0.34 7.28
N ALA A 10 -8.79 -0.25 8.16
CA ALA A 10 -9.55 -1.42 8.56
C ALA A 10 -10.37 -1.96 7.37
N PRO A 11 -10.55 -3.29 7.22
CA PRO A 11 -11.19 -3.87 6.04
C PRO A 11 -12.61 -3.33 5.77
N ASP A 12 -13.35 -3.03 6.82
CA ASP A 12 -14.70 -2.46 6.80
C ASP A 12 -14.72 -0.98 6.37
N GLU A 13 -13.63 -0.24 6.58
CA GLU A 13 -13.48 1.16 6.18
C GLU A 13 -12.97 1.33 4.74
N VAL A 14 -12.43 0.27 4.14
CA VAL A 14 -11.86 0.30 2.78
C VAL A 14 -12.86 0.83 1.73
N PRO A 15 -14.13 0.37 1.68
CA PRO A 15 -15.08 0.85 0.68
C PRO A 15 -15.30 2.36 0.77
N ASP A 16 -15.49 2.88 1.98
CA ASP A 16 -15.70 4.30 2.23
C ASP A 16 -14.47 5.11 1.84
N ARG A 17 -13.27 4.61 2.17
CA ARG A 17 -12.02 5.27 1.81
C ARG A 17 -11.81 5.34 0.30
N VAL A 18 -12.11 4.26 -0.42
CA VAL A 18 -12.00 4.21 -1.88
C VAL A 18 -13.01 5.15 -2.54
N LEU A 19 -14.27 5.12 -2.12
CA LEU A 19 -15.31 5.99 -2.69
C LEU A 19 -15.03 7.47 -2.45
N ALA A 20 -14.56 7.84 -1.26
CA ALA A 20 -14.16 9.21 -0.96
C ALA A 20 -13.02 9.68 -1.88
N ALA A 21 -12.01 8.84 -2.09
CA ALA A 21 -10.89 9.16 -2.96
C ALA A 21 -11.31 9.28 -4.43
N ILE A 22 -12.17 8.39 -4.93
CA ILE A 22 -12.72 8.49 -6.29
C ILE A 22 -13.49 9.79 -6.45
N ARG A 23 -14.45 10.08 -5.57
CA ARG A 23 -15.26 11.32 -5.67
C ARG A 23 -14.39 12.58 -5.63
N SER A 24 -13.36 12.60 -4.79
CA SER A 24 -12.46 13.74 -4.67
C SER A 24 -11.58 13.97 -5.90
N ARG A 25 -11.23 12.91 -6.65
CA ARG A 25 -10.22 12.97 -7.72
C ARG A 25 -10.81 12.81 -9.12
N LEU A 26 -12.10 12.47 -9.22
CA LEU A 26 -12.76 12.15 -10.49
C LEU A 26 -12.70 13.29 -11.51
N ALA A 27 -12.75 14.54 -11.05
CA ALA A 27 -12.70 15.74 -11.88
C ALA A 27 -11.31 16.41 -11.94
N GLY A 28 -10.28 15.76 -11.36
CA GLY A 28 -8.92 16.29 -11.33
C GLY A 28 -8.21 16.20 -12.69
N ASP A 29 -7.18 17.03 -12.87
CA ASP A 29 -6.37 17.01 -14.09
C ASP A 29 -5.52 15.72 -14.18
N PRO A 30 -5.37 15.10 -15.36
CA PRO A 30 -4.59 13.87 -15.52
C PRO A 30 -3.11 13.96 -15.12
N GLU A 31 -2.47 15.13 -15.21
CA GLU A 31 -1.08 15.34 -14.77
C GLU A 31 -1.01 15.45 -13.25
N GLU A 32 -1.94 16.19 -12.62
CA GLU A 32 -2.04 16.24 -11.16
C GLU A 32 -2.29 14.83 -10.60
N GLU A 33 -3.18 14.07 -11.23
CA GLU A 33 -3.50 12.70 -10.84
C GLU A 33 -2.29 11.76 -10.98
N ARG A 34 -1.38 12.00 -11.94
CA ARG A 34 -0.13 11.24 -12.05
C ARG A 34 0.79 11.47 -10.85
N GLN A 35 0.88 12.69 -10.36
CA GLN A 35 1.69 13.01 -9.18
C GLN A 35 1.14 12.29 -7.95
N VAL A 36 -0.17 12.35 -7.72
CA VAL A 36 -0.84 11.65 -6.63
C VAL A 36 -0.66 10.13 -6.75
N ALA A 37 -0.83 9.57 -7.95
CA ALA A 37 -0.63 8.13 -8.18
C ALA A 37 0.81 7.69 -7.85
N ALA A 38 1.82 8.50 -8.19
CA ALA A 38 3.21 8.20 -7.86
C ALA A 38 3.44 8.16 -6.34
N GLU A 39 2.82 9.06 -5.58
CA GLU A 39 2.90 9.05 -4.12
C GLU A 39 2.24 7.82 -3.50
N GLU A 40 1.05 7.44 -3.98
CA GLU A 40 0.34 6.24 -3.51
C GLU A 40 1.13 4.96 -3.83
N LEU A 41 1.76 4.89 -5.01
CA LEU A 41 2.67 3.80 -5.35
C LEU A 41 3.90 3.73 -4.44
N ARG A 42 4.50 4.87 -4.08
CA ARG A 42 5.63 4.89 -3.12
C ARG A 42 5.20 4.35 -1.76
N ARG A 43 4.00 4.69 -1.29
CA ARG A 43 3.45 4.17 -0.03
C ARG A 43 3.25 2.66 -0.09
N LEU A 44 2.63 2.15 -1.17
CA LEU A 44 2.44 0.71 -1.40
C LEU A 44 3.79 -0.04 -1.48
N ALA A 45 4.75 0.51 -2.22
CA ALA A 45 6.09 -0.07 -2.34
C ALA A 45 6.78 -0.14 -0.97
N ARG A 46 6.70 0.92 -0.17
CA ARG A 46 7.24 0.95 1.20
C ARG A 46 6.59 -0.14 2.07
N GLY A 47 5.27 -0.26 2.07
CA GLY A 47 4.57 -1.29 2.83
C GLY A 47 4.99 -2.70 2.43
N ARG A 48 5.10 -2.96 1.12
CA ARG A 48 5.61 -4.23 0.58
C ARG A 48 7.05 -4.51 1.02
N LEU A 49 7.94 -3.53 0.93
CA LEU A 49 9.34 -3.67 1.36
C LEU A 49 9.44 -3.98 2.86
N VAL A 50 8.68 -3.30 3.71
CA VAL A 50 8.67 -3.57 5.16
C VAL A 50 8.23 -5.01 5.45
N ARG A 51 7.16 -5.49 4.79
CA ARG A 51 6.70 -6.88 4.94
C ARG A 51 7.74 -7.88 4.46
N ALA A 52 8.37 -7.63 3.31
CA ALA A 52 9.40 -8.50 2.75
C ALA A 52 10.63 -8.59 3.67
N ILE A 53 11.11 -7.46 4.20
CA ILE A 53 12.24 -7.41 5.14
C ILE A 53 11.90 -8.16 6.42
N ARG A 54 10.72 -7.91 7.02
CA ARG A 54 10.28 -8.63 8.23
C ARG A 54 10.15 -10.14 8.00
N GLY A 55 9.61 -10.56 6.86
CA GLY A 55 9.51 -11.98 6.49
C GLY A 55 10.87 -12.67 6.37
N ARG A 56 11.88 -11.96 5.83
CA ARG A 56 13.27 -12.48 5.77
C ARG A 56 13.88 -12.64 7.17
N HIS A 57 13.67 -11.68 8.07
CA HIS A 57 14.15 -11.80 9.45
C HIS A 57 13.44 -12.93 10.23
N ALA A 58 12.14 -13.14 10.00
CA ALA A 58 11.41 -14.25 10.61
C ALA A 58 11.91 -15.63 10.10
N GLY A 59 12.26 -15.73 8.81
CA GLY A 59 12.86 -16.95 8.24
C GLY A 59 14.29 -17.23 8.72
N ALA A 60 15.08 -16.19 9.01
CA ALA A 60 16.44 -16.33 9.54
C ALA A 60 16.48 -16.68 11.04
N ALA A 61 15.41 -16.42 11.79
CA ALA A 61 15.31 -16.69 13.23
C ALA A 61 14.86 -18.13 13.55
N ASN A 62 14.75 -19.02 12.56
CA ASN A 62 14.43 -20.43 12.77
C ASN A 62 15.70 -21.31 12.57
N PRO A 63 16.54 -21.52 13.59
CA PRO A 63 17.61 -22.50 13.54
C PRO A 63 17.05 -23.89 13.83
N SER A 64 16.20 -24.42 12.94
CA SER A 64 15.80 -25.82 13.02
C SER A 64 16.92 -26.69 12.43
N VAL A 65 17.90 -27.02 13.28
CA VAL A 65 18.85 -28.11 13.07
C VAL A 65 18.20 -29.39 13.60
N PRO A 66 18.00 -30.44 12.79
CA PRO A 66 17.71 -31.77 13.31
C PRO A 66 19.01 -32.50 13.69
N LEU A 67 19.01 -33.12 14.88
CA LEU A 67 19.97 -34.15 15.31
C LEU A 67 19.82 -35.42 14.48
#